data_AF-V4CIZ0-F1
#
_entry.id   AF-V4CIZ0-F1
#
_cell.length_a   1.000
_cell.length_b   1.000
_cell.length_c   1.000
_cell.angle_alpha   90.00
_cell.angle_beta   90.00
_cell.angle_gamma   90.00
#
_symmetry.space_group_name_H-M   'P 1'
#
loop_
_entity.id
_entity.type
_entity.pdbx_description
1 polymer ?
#
loop_
_entity_poly.entity_id
_entity_poly.type
_entity_poly.pdbx_seq_one_letter_code
_entity_poly.pdbx_strand_id
1 'polypeptide(L)'
;MHCPLKTPRSILSLPLSNPYTDENLQKKWKRRKEIKGNYLQHINFTCSYQHEKSRLAAWGNSSNLPANLRKIADVDIAKYTQDNWEELRHEWEPYAKRDTLCLGACLMKYNQVMKEVVNQNMSNNLTAPSLSLNGWYYLYHYDKWLKKNGMKLLEWLRNILKKKYRKSLFAH
;
A
#
# COMPACT_ATOMS: atom_id res chain seq x y z
N MET A 1 -0.78 -18.16 19.68
CA MET A 1 -1.59 -18.51 18.49
C MET A 1 -0.78 -18.24 17.23
N HIS A 2 -0.38 -19.28 16.51
CA HIS A 2 0.35 -19.16 15.24
C HIS A 2 -0.70 -19.10 14.12
N CYS A 3 -0.80 -17.98 13.40
CA CYS A 3 -1.75 -17.84 12.29
C CYS A 3 -1.21 -18.66 11.10
N PRO A 4 -1.92 -19.71 10.64
CA PRO A 4 -1.40 -20.70 9.67
C PRO A 4 -1.24 -20.19 8.23
N LEU A 5 -1.45 -18.90 7.97
CA LEU A 5 -1.50 -18.35 6.61
C LEU A 5 -0.31 -17.44 6.26
N LYS A 6 0.56 -17.14 7.23
CA LYS A 6 1.67 -16.18 7.05
C LYS A 6 2.67 -16.69 6.01
N THR A 7 2.67 -16.07 4.83
CA THR A 7 3.73 -16.28 3.84
C THR A 7 4.86 -15.26 4.05
N PRO A 8 6.05 -15.45 3.44
CA PRO A 8 7.10 -14.45 3.44
C PRO A 8 6.71 -13.13 2.75
N ARG A 9 5.53 -13.04 2.11
CA ARG A 9 5.09 -11.90 1.28
C ARG A 9 3.70 -11.34 1.59
N SER A 10 2.95 -11.94 2.52
CA SER A 10 1.58 -11.50 2.89
C SER A 10 1.04 -12.37 4.04
N ILE A 11 -0.02 -11.92 4.73
CA ILE A 11 -0.79 -12.79 5.64
C ILE A 11 -1.52 -13.87 4.86
N LEU A 12 -1.95 -13.57 3.62
CA LEU A 12 -2.65 -14.49 2.74
C LEU A 12 -2.53 -13.98 1.30
N SER A 13 -2.26 -14.87 0.35
CA SER A 13 -2.29 -14.55 -1.09
C SER A 13 -3.26 -15.50 -1.78
N LEU A 14 -4.37 -14.97 -2.31
CA LEU A 14 -5.38 -15.76 -3.00
C LEU A 14 -5.22 -15.60 -4.52
N PRO A 15 -4.93 -16.67 -5.27
CA PRO A 15 -5.02 -16.65 -6.72
C PRO A 15 -6.50 -16.56 -7.11
N LEU A 16 -6.84 -15.57 -7.93
CA LEU A 16 -8.17 -15.41 -8.50
C LEU A 16 -8.08 -15.45 -10.02
N SER A 17 -8.98 -16.23 -10.60
CA SER A 17 -9.28 -16.15 -12.02
C SER A 17 -10.23 -14.97 -12.22
N ASN A 18 -9.77 -13.93 -12.91
CA ASN A 18 -10.63 -12.81 -13.28
C ASN A 18 -11.27 -13.13 -14.64
N PRO A 19 -12.59 -13.42 -14.70
CA PRO A 19 -13.23 -13.73 -15.97
C PRO A 19 -13.32 -12.52 -16.90
N TYR A 20 -13.06 -11.30 -16.45
CA TYR A 20 -13.15 -10.07 -17.25
C TYR A 20 -11.82 -9.62 -17.88
N THR A 21 -10.71 -10.36 -17.71
CA THR A 21 -9.51 -10.09 -18.50
C THR A 21 -9.76 -10.45 -19.97
N ASP A 22 -9.61 -9.46 -20.86
CA ASP A 22 -9.56 -9.47 -22.34
C ASP A 22 -10.13 -10.73 -23.03
N GLU A 23 -11.12 -10.55 -23.90
CA GLU A 23 -11.77 -11.63 -24.66
C GLU A 23 -10.77 -12.56 -25.41
N ASN A 24 -9.61 -12.02 -25.81
CA ASN A 24 -8.51 -12.79 -26.40
C ASN A 24 -7.82 -13.74 -25.40
N LEU A 25 -7.72 -13.33 -24.12
CA LEU A 25 -7.16 -14.14 -23.04
C LEU A 25 -8.11 -15.28 -22.67
N GLN A 26 -9.43 -15.03 -22.65
CA GLN A 26 -10.43 -16.10 -22.48
C GLN A 26 -10.38 -17.13 -23.62
N LYS A 27 -10.25 -16.69 -24.88
CA LYS A 27 -10.13 -17.56 -26.06
C LYS A 27 -8.84 -18.39 -26.06
N LYS A 28 -7.76 -17.89 -25.42
CA LYS A 28 -6.52 -18.64 -25.16
C LYS A 28 -6.70 -19.65 -24.01
N TRP A 29 -7.41 -19.27 -22.96
CA TRP A 29 -7.69 -20.11 -21.78
C TRP A 29 -8.44 -21.40 -22.15
N LYS A 30 -9.51 -21.30 -22.94
CA LYS A 30 -10.29 -22.47 -23.40
C LYS A 30 -9.50 -23.43 -24.32
N ARG A 31 -8.41 -22.97 -24.95
CA ARG A 31 -7.61 -23.75 -25.92
C ARG A 31 -6.43 -24.49 -25.30
N ARG A 32 -5.97 -24.16 -24.10
CA ARG A 32 -4.86 -24.87 -23.42
C ARG A 32 -5.35 -25.54 -22.14
N LYS A 33 -5.37 -26.87 -22.12
CA LYS A 33 -5.66 -27.69 -20.92
C LYS A 33 -4.53 -27.69 -19.89
N GLU A 34 -3.33 -27.25 -20.26
CA GLU A 34 -2.19 -27.13 -19.35
C GLU A 34 -1.94 -25.68 -18.95
N ILE A 35 -2.01 -25.43 -17.64
CA ILE A 35 -1.76 -24.13 -17.03
C ILE A 35 -0.24 -23.92 -16.96
N LYS A 36 0.32 -23.28 -17.99
CA LYS A 36 1.68 -22.73 -17.96
C LYS A 36 1.62 -21.24 -18.32
N GLY A 37 1.44 -20.37 -17.32
CA GLY A 37 1.54 -18.91 -17.49
C GLY A 37 0.87 -18.05 -16.42
N ASN A 38 1.42 -16.84 -16.25
CA ASN A 38 1.16 -15.80 -15.25
C ASN A 38 -0.21 -15.08 -15.41
N TYR A 39 -1.29 -15.83 -15.69
CA TYR A 39 -2.62 -15.27 -15.97
C TYR A 39 -3.51 -15.12 -14.73
N LEU A 40 -3.08 -15.65 -13.59
CA LEU A 40 -3.80 -15.53 -12.33
C LEU A 40 -3.53 -14.16 -11.71
N GLN A 41 -4.60 -13.43 -11.38
CA GLN A 41 -4.48 -12.22 -10.57
C GLN A 41 -4.39 -12.66 -9.11
N HIS A 42 -3.46 -12.08 -8.35
CA HIS A 42 -3.27 -12.40 -6.94
C HIS A 42 -3.81 -11.26 -6.08
N ILE A 43 -4.75 -11.56 -5.18
CA ILE A 43 -5.13 -10.64 -4.10
C ILE A 43 -4.25 -10.96 -2.89
N ASN A 44 -3.50 -9.94 -2.44
CA ASN A 44 -2.62 -10.05 -1.29
C ASN A 44 -3.23 -9.33 -0.08
N PHE A 45 -3.41 -10.06 1.01
CA PHE A 45 -3.78 -9.50 2.30
C PHE A 45 -2.52 -9.20 3.10
N THR A 46 -2.28 -7.93 3.38
CA THR A 46 -1.14 -7.46 4.18
C THR A 46 -1.57 -7.08 5.58
N CYS A 47 -0.66 -7.25 6.54
CA CYS A 47 -0.93 -6.95 7.94
C CYS A 47 -0.45 -5.56 8.28
N SER A 48 -1.38 -4.64 8.55
CA SER A 48 -1.03 -3.34 9.11
C SER A 48 -0.23 -3.47 10.43
N TYR A 49 -0.50 -4.50 11.24
CA TYR A 49 0.20 -4.75 12.50
C TYR A 49 1.70 -5.06 12.36
N GLN A 50 2.15 -5.49 11.16
CA GLN A 50 3.58 -5.68 10.89
C GLN A 50 4.33 -4.36 10.70
N HIS A 51 3.61 -3.26 10.51
CA HIS A 51 4.15 -1.92 10.41
C HIS A 51 3.94 -1.10 11.67
N GLU A 52 2.74 -1.18 12.24
CA GLU A 52 2.38 -0.45 13.44
C GLU A 52 1.80 -1.40 14.48
N LYS A 53 2.52 -1.60 15.58
CA LYS A 53 2.17 -2.56 16.63
C LYS A 53 1.26 -1.97 17.71
N SER A 54 1.01 -0.66 17.67
CA SER A 54 0.12 0.01 18.62
C SER A 54 -1.35 -0.32 18.38
N ARG A 55 -2.16 -0.08 19.41
CA ARG A 55 -3.62 -0.17 19.30
C ARG A 55 -4.14 0.87 18.32
N LEU A 56 -5.20 0.53 17.58
CA LEU A 56 -5.78 1.42 16.57
C LEU A 56 -6.15 2.81 17.11
N ALA A 57 -6.68 2.89 18.33
CA ALA A 57 -6.98 4.17 18.97
C ALA A 57 -5.71 5.03 19.20
N ALA A 58 -4.63 4.41 19.67
CA ALA A 58 -3.34 5.08 19.87
C ALA A 58 -2.72 5.51 18.53
N TRP A 59 -2.85 4.67 17.50
CA TRP A 59 -2.36 5.01 16.16
C TRP A 59 -3.15 6.16 15.54
N GLY A 60 -4.48 6.17 15.66
CA GLY A 60 -5.32 7.27 15.17
C GLY A 60 -5.01 8.60 15.87
N ASN A 61 -4.72 8.55 17.18
CA ASN A 61 -4.30 9.72 17.95
C ASN A 61 -2.92 10.23 17.53
N SER A 62 -1.91 9.36 17.48
CA SER A 62 -0.55 9.73 17.07
C SER A 62 -0.47 10.20 15.61
N SER A 63 -1.36 9.68 14.77
CA SER A 63 -1.53 10.13 13.38
C SER A 63 -2.26 11.47 13.28
N ASN A 64 -2.63 12.14 14.37
CA ASN A 64 -3.37 13.40 14.37
C ASN A 64 -4.61 13.36 13.45
N LEU A 65 -5.34 12.24 13.45
CA LEU A 65 -6.58 12.15 12.66
C LEU A 65 -7.65 13.09 13.25
N PRO A 66 -8.59 13.60 12.46
CA PRO A 66 -9.72 14.34 13.02
C PRO A 66 -10.62 13.40 13.83
N ALA A 67 -11.29 13.92 14.87
CA ALA A 67 -12.04 13.11 15.83
C ALA A 67 -13.12 12.23 15.17
N ASN A 68 -13.72 12.71 14.07
CA ASN A 68 -14.69 11.97 13.25
C ASN A 68 -14.11 10.78 12.48
N LEU A 69 -12.78 10.59 12.46
CA LEU A 69 -12.12 9.41 11.89
C LEU A 69 -11.44 8.54 12.96
N ARG A 70 -11.38 9.01 14.21
CA ARG A 70 -10.78 8.24 15.30
C ARG A 70 -11.73 7.18 15.82
N LYS A 71 -11.15 6.10 16.34
CA LYS A 71 -11.84 5.12 17.18
C LYS A 71 -12.34 5.81 18.45
N ILE A 72 -13.58 5.52 18.85
CA ILE A 72 -14.28 6.23 19.92
C ILE A 72 -14.37 5.37 21.19
N ALA A 73 -14.77 4.11 21.07
CA ALA A 73 -14.88 3.16 22.18
C ALA A 73 -14.50 1.74 21.73
N ASP A 74 -13.96 0.96 22.67
CA ASP A 74 -13.80 -0.48 22.48
C ASP A 74 -15.15 -1.17 22.73
N VAL A 75 -15.49 -2.10 21.85
CA VAL A 75 -16.65 -2.96 22.02
C VAL A 75 -16.19 -4.25 22.67
N ASP A 76 -16.96 -4.77 23.62
CA ASP A 76 -16.73 -6.12 24.13
C ASP A 76 -17.09 -7.14 23.04
N ILE A 77 -16.07 -7.60 22.31
CA ILE A 77 -16.24 -8.56 21.21
C ILE A 77 -16.71 -9.92 21.75
N ALA A 78 -16.42 -10.25 23.02
CA ALA A 78 -16.83 -11.53 23.62
C ALA A 78 -18.35 -11.65 23.75
N LYS A 79 -19.09 -10.53 23.68
CA LYS A 79 -20.55 -10.49 23.66
C LYS A 79 -21.14 -11.16 22.41
N TYR A 80 -20.44 -11.12 21.27
CA TYR A 80 -20.96 -11.63 20.01
C TYR A 80 -20.48 -13.05 19.75
N THR A 81 -21.43 -13.98 19.66
CA THR A 81 -21.23 -15.39 19.36
C THR A 81 -21.71 -15.71 17.95
N GLN A 82 -21.41 -16.92 17.47
CA GLN A 82 -21.88 -17.39 16.17
C GLN A 82 -23.42 -17.40 16.05
N ASP A 83 -24.13 -17.52 17.16
CA ASP A 83 -25.59 -17.65 17.16
C ASP A 83 -26.32 -16.29 17.25
N ASN A 84 -25.68 -15.26 17.82
CA ASN A 84 -26.33 -13.96 18.10
C ASN A 84 -25.77 -12.78 17.29
N TRP A 85 -24.65 -12.94 16.58
CA TRP A 85 -23.98 -11.82 15.93
C TRP A 85 -24.86 -11.14 14.87
N GLU A 86 -25.71 -11.88 14.15
CA GLU A 86 -26.54 -11.30 13.11
C GLU A 86 -27.67 -10.43 13.69
N GLU A 87 -28.34 -10.88 14.75
CA GLU A 87 -29.38 -10.10 15.44
C GLU A 87 -28.81 -8.84 16.08
N LEU A 88 -27.60 -8.94 16.65
CA LEU A 88 -26.87 -7.83 17.27
C LEU A 88 -26.10 -6.96 16.26
N ARG A 89 -26.33 -7.11 14.95
CA ARG A 89 -25.65 -6.32 13.89
C ARG A 89 -25.76 -4.83 14.13
N HIS A 90 -26.94 -4.35 14.51
CA HIS A 90 -27.18 -2.94 14.80
C HIS A 90 -26.28 -2.38 15.91
N GLU A 91 -25.78 -3.24 16.82
CA GLU A 91 -24.85 -2.86 17.87
C GLU A 91 -23.41 -2.82 17.37
N TRP A 92 -22.89 -3.91 16.76
CA TRP A 92 -21.46 -4.00 16.42
C TRP A 92 -21.08 -3.38 15.08
N GLU A 93 -21.99 -3.34 14.10
CA GLU A 93 -21.70 -2.88 12.74
C GLU A 93 -21.22 -1.41 12.71
N PRO A 94 -21.84 -0.46 13.44
CA PRO A 94 -21.35 0.92 13.50
C PRO A 94 -19.89 1.01 13.98
N TYR A 95 -19.51 0.21 14.98
CA TYR A 95 -18.14 0.18 15.50
C TYR A 95 -17.17 -0.44 14.50
N ALA A 96 -17.54 -1.55 13.86
CA ALA A 96 -16.71 -2.17 12.84
C ALA A 96 -16.46 -1.24 11.64
N LYS A 97 -17.49 -0.51 11.19
CA LYS A 97 -17.37 0.54 10.17
C LYS A 97 -16.42 1.63 10.64
N ARG A 98 -16.53 2.07 11.90
CA ARG A 98 -15.68 3.11 12.47
C ARG A 98 -14.21 2.69 12.57
N ASP A 99 -13.95 1.49 13.03
CA ASP A 99 -12.58 0.93 13.12
C ASP A 99 -11.97 0.77 11.73
N THR A 100 -12.76 0.33 10.74
CA THR A 100 -12.32 0.22 9.35
C THR A 100 -11.94 1.59 8.78
N LEU A 101 -12.77 2.62 9.01
CA LEU A 101 -12.49 3.99 8.61
C LEU A 101 -11.23 4.55 9.28
N CYS A 102 -11.08 4.34 10.59
CA CYS A 102 -9.91 4.77 11.35
C CYS A 102 -8.63 4.12 10.83
N LEU A 103 -8.66 2.80 10.59
CA LEU A 103 -7.53 2.06 10.06
C LEU A 103 -7.17 2.52 8.65
N GLY A 104 -8.16 2.71 7.77
CA GLY A 104 -7.96 3.23 6.42
C GLY A 104 -7.29 4.61 6.44
N ALA A 105 -7.77 5.52 7.29
CA ALA A 105 -7.20 6.86 7.44
C ALA A 105 -5.76 6.83 7.98
N CYS A 106 -5.48 6.01 9.00
CA CYS A 106 -4.13 5.81 9.52
C CYS A 106 -3.18 5.31 8.43
N LEU A 107 -3.61 4.29 7.66
CA LEU A 107 -2.81 3.69 6.59
C LEU A 107 -2.54 4.67 5.45
N MET A 108 -3.53 5.46 5.04
CA MET A 108 -3.35 6.50 4.02
C MET A 108 -2.29 7.50 4.46
N LYS A 109 -2.39 8.00 5.69
CA LYS A 109 -1.43 8.97 6.23
C LYS A 109 -0.03 8.37 6.38
N TYR A 110 0.07 7.15 6.93
CA TYR A 110 1.33 6.42 7.04
C TYR A 110 2.00 6.24 5.67
N ASN A 111 1.24 5.77 4.67
CA ASN A 111 1.77 5.58 3.32
C ASN A 111 2.17 6.89 2.65
N GLN A 112 1.45 7.98 2.89
CA GLN A 112 1.83 9.30 2.40
C GLN A 112 3.18 9.72 2.99
N VAL A 113 3.31 9.73 4.32
CA VAL A 113 4.55 10.12 5.00
C VAL A 113 5.73 9.26 4.55
N MET A 114 5.54 7.94 4.46
CA MET A 114 6.60 7.04 4.03
C MET A 114 7.00 7.29 2.57
N LYS A 115 6.04 7.59 1.70
CA LYS A 115 6.35 7.93 0.31
C LYS A 115 7.13 9.24 0.21
N GLU A 116 6.85 10.22 1.06
CA GLU A 116 7.58 11.49 1.10
C GLU A 116 9.01 11.31 1.65
N VAL A 117 9.19 10.53 2.72
CA VAL A 117 10.48 10.39 3.42
C VAL A 117 11.42 9.40 2.73
N VAL A 118 10.90 8.28 2.25
CA VAL A 118 11.72 7.17 1.72
C VAL A 118 11.33 6.70 0.31
N ASN A 119 10.41 7.41 -0.36
CA ASN A 119 9.90 7.06 -1.70
C ASN A 119 9.35 5.62 -1.80
N GLN A 120 8.84 5.09 -0.68
CA GLN A 120 8.29 3.74 -0.56
C GLN A 120 7.10 3.76 0.39
N ASN A 121 6.29 2.70 0.37
CA ASN A 121 5.13 2.57 1.25
C ASN A 121 4.92 1.11 1.71
N MET A 122 3.83 0.85 2.43
CA MET A 122 3.47 -0.47 2.95
C MET A 122 3.20 -1.53 1.87
N SER A 123 2.88 -1.14 0.63
CA SER A 123 2.77 -2.11 -0.47
C SER A 123 4.12 -2.57 -1.01
N ASN A 124 5.17 -1.75 -0.82
CA ASN A 124 6.52 -2.11 -1.25
C ASN A 124 7.23 -3.02 -0.24
N ASN A 125 6.81 -2.99 1.03
CA ASN A 125 7.50 -3.60 2.14
C ASN A 125 6.50 -4.16 3.14
N LEU A 126 6.73 -5.39 3.62
CA LEU A 126 5.80 -6.10 4.48
C LEU A 126 5.88 -5.70 5.95
N THR A 127 6.99 -5.09 6.32
CA THR A 127 7.28 -4.71 7.70
C THR A 127 7.88 -3.32 7.76
N ALA A 128 7.72 -2.62 8.89
CA ALA A 128 8.38 -1.33 9.11
C ALA A 128 9.92 -1.41 9.04
N PRO A 129 10.60 -2.45 9.59
CA PRO A 129 12.04 -2.60 9.42
C PRO A 129 12.48 -2.75 7.97
N SER A 130 11.79 -3.56 7.16
CA SER A 130 12.12 -3.69 5.73
C SER A 130 11.95 -2.37 4.97
N LEU A 131 10.90 -1.61 5.30
CA LEU A 131 10.67 -0.29 4.72
C LEU A 131 11.80 0.69 5.06
N SER A 132 12.24 0.68 6.32
CA SER A 132 13.33 1.55 6.78
C SER A 132 14.65 1.20 6.11
N LEU A 133 14.97 -0.10 6.02
CA LEU A 133 16.21 -0.57 5.39
C LEU A 133 16.23 -0.28 3.89
N ASN A 134 15.15 -0.60 3.17
CA ASN A 134 15.04 -0.34 1.74
C ASN A 134 15.02 1.15 1.43
N GLY A 135 14.38 1.95 2.30
CA GLY A 135 14.40 3.41 2.22
C GLY A 135 15.80 3.99 2.37
N TRP A 136 16.52 3.59 3.43
CA TRP A 136 17.90 4.01 3.65
C TRP A 136 18.82 3.62 2.49
N TYR A 137 18.72 2.36 2.03
CA TYR A 137 19.50 1.86 0.91
C TYR A 137 19.23 2.69 -0.36
N TYR A 138 17.96 2.95 -0.67
CA TYR A 138 17.58 3.77 -1.81
C TYR A 138 18.17 5.19 -1.73
N LEU A 139 18.02 5.86 -0.57
CA LEU A 139 18.54 7.21 -0.37
C LEU A 139 20.06 7.27 -0.46
N TYR A 140 20.78 6.32 0.14
CA TYR A 140 22.24 6.22 0.08
C TYR A 140 22.74 6.09 -1.37
N HIS A 141 22.13 5.19 -2.14
CA HIS A 141 22.50 5.00 -3.55
C HIS A 141 22.11 6.19 -4.43
N TYR A 142 20.96 6.82 -4.15
CA TYR A 142 20.52 8.02 -4.85
C TYR A 142 21.48 9.20 -4.61
N ASP A 143 21.88 9.46 -3.36
CA ASP A 143 22.87 10.48 -3.01
C ASP A 143 24.22 10.23 -3.69
N LYS A 144 24.69 8.97 -3.67
CA LYS A 144 25.93 8.58 -4.36
C LYS A 144 25.82 8.80 -5.88
N TRP A 145 24.69 8.48 -6.48
CA TRP A 145 24.43 8.71 -7.90
C TRP A 145 24.39 10.20 -8.23
N LEU A 146 23.71 11.01 -7.41
CA LEU A 146 23.60 12.45 -7.56
C LEU A 146 24.97 13.13 -7.43
N LYS A 147 25.80 12.75 -6.46
CA LYS A 147 27.18 13.25 -6.34
C LYS A 147 28.03 12.91 -7.56
N LYS A 148 27.89 11.70 -8.11
CA LYS A 148 28.67 11.24 -9.28
C LYS A 148 28.22 11.87 -10.60
N ASN A 149 26.91 12.08 -10.77
CA ASN A 149 26.32 12.41 -12.08
C ASN A 149 25.54 13.73 -12.11
N GLY A 150 25.34 14.39 -10.97
CA GLY A 150 24.50 15.58 -10.84
C GLY A 150 24.94 16.74 -11.71
N MET A 151 26.25 16.99 -11.81
CA MET A 151 26.79 18.02 -12.71
C MET A 151 26.47 17.72 -14.19
N LYS A 152 26.58 16.46 -14.63
CA LYS A 152 26.22 16.05 -15.99
C LYS A 152 24.73 16.23 -16.26
N LEU A 153 23.88 15.92 -15.28
CA LEU A 153 22.44 16.11 -15.36
C LEU A 153 22.07 17.60 -15.47
N LEU A 154 22.67 18.46 -14.65
CA LEU A 154 22.45 19.91 -14.70
C LEU A 154 22.89 20.50 -16.05
N GLU A 155 24.02 20.07 -16.57
CA GLU A 155 24.52 20.51 -17.87
C GLU A 155 23.60 20.09 -19.02
N TRP A 156 23.12 18.84 -18.98
CA TRP A 156 22.13 18.34 -19.93
C TRP A 156 20.81 19.12 -19.88
N LEU A 157 20.26 19.38 -18.68
CA LEU A 157 19.06 20.19 -18.49
C LEU A 157 19.25 21.62 -19.01
N ARG A 158 20.39 22.25 -18.72
CA ARG A 158 20.72 23.60 -19.21
C ARG A 158 20.76 23.65 -20.73
N ASN A 159 21.31 22.62 -21.37
CA ASN A 159 21.35 22.52 -22.82
C ASN A 159 19.97 22.33 -23.45
N ILE A 160 19.07 21.56 -22.82
CA ILE A 160 17.67 21.44 -23.26
C ILE A 160 16.93 22.77 -23.16
N LEU A 161 17.04 23.46 -22.01
CA LEU A 161 16.38 24.75 -21.81
C LEU A 161 16.88 25.81 -22.80
N LYS A 162 18.19 25.87 -23.06
CA LYS A 162 18.77 26.75 -24.10
C LYS A 162 18.23 26.44 -25.50
N LYS A 163 18.10 25.16 -25.87
CA LYS A 163 17.51 24.76 -27.15
C LYS A 163 16.04 25.15 -27.25
N LYS A 164 15.27 25.02 -26.17
CA LYS A 164 13.85 25.41 -26.12
C LYS A 164 13.68 26.93 -26.26
N TYR A 165 14.48 27.71 -25.55
CA TYR A 165 14.48 29.18 -25.64
C TYR A 165 14.95 29.70 -27.01
N ARG A 166 15.96 29.09 -27.63
CA ARG A 166 16.34 29.45 -29.00
C ARG A 166 15.21 29.17 -29.98
N LYS A 167 14.54 28.02 -29.89
CA LYS A 167 13.40 27.70 -30.77
C LYS A 167 12.22 28.67 -30.62
N SER A 168 11.98 29.24 -29.43
CA SER A 168 10.92 30.24 -29.25
C SER A 168 11.29 31.63 -29.75
N LEU A 169 12.58 31.99 -29.77
CA LEU A 169 13.05 33.28 -30.31
C LEU A 169 13.05 33.36 -31.84
N PHE A 170 13.11 32.21 -32.54
CA PHE A 170 13.15 32.13 -34.00
C PHE A 170 11.82 31.65 -34.62
N ALA A 171 10.71 31.73 -33.88
CA ALA A 171 9.38 31.32 -34.31
C ALA A 171 8.44 32.49 -34.68
N HIS A 172 9.00 33.67 -34.96
CA HIS A 172 8.30 34.84 -35.49
C HIS A 172 8.82 35.19 -36.88
#